data_AF-A0A148KMD4-F1
#
_entry.id   AF-A0A148KMD4-F1
#
_cell.length_a   1.000
_cell.length_b   1.000
_cell.length_c   1.000
_cell.angle_alpha   90.00
_cell.angle_beta   90.00
_cell.angle_gamma   90.00
#
_symmetry.space_group_name_H-M   'P 1'
#
loop_
_entity.id
_entity.type
_entity.pdbx_description
1 polymer ?
#
loop_
_entity_poly.entity_id
_entity_poly.type
_entity_poly.pdbx_seq_one_letter_code
_entity_poly.pdbx_strand_id
1 'polypeptide(L)'
;MTKFTDLVSGLSLLLFLSSCSNAAITETPAPYTVNLGGNGKAYYHVLYDLSPKNLLSVERVTLQQFVVNGGQFELLINKAEFPIPAPQCKSDIILRMPWVAPQHDVSEKYQLYLAIVNLADTQQGRVPVAIELNPYIEKNEDGIQLQHCNVFFRHTRNHYISHIHALEQN
;
A
#
# COMPACT_ATOMS: atom_id res chain seq x y z
N MET A 1 45.40 15.53 -74.56
CA MET A 1 46.38 16.58 -74.20
C MET A 1 45.54 17.78 -73.79
N THR A 2 45.51 18.29 -72.55
CA THR A 2 46.55 18.45 -71.53
C THR A 2 45.87 18.70 -70.18
N LYS A 3 46.58 18.38 -69.08
CA LYS A 3 46.26 18.52 -67.64
C LYS A 3 45.91 19.95 -67.20
N PHE A 4 45.38 20.10 -65.97
CA PHE A 4 45.78 21.00 -64.84
C PHE A 4 44.61 21.01 -63.82
N THR A 5 44.64 20.27 -62.69
CA THR A 5 45.05 20.69 -61.31
C THR A 5 44.41 22.01 -60.85
N ASP A 6 43.74 22.19 -59.69
CA ASP A 6 44.12 21.84 -58.32
C ASP A 6 42.96 21.98 -57.30
N LEU A 7 43.17 21.36 -56.12
CA LEU A 7 42.75 21.68 -54.73
C LEU A 7 41.34 22.22 -54.41
N VAL A 8 40.66 21.58 -53.44
CA VAL A 8 40.49 22.14 -52.08
C VAL A 8 40.39 20.99 -51.05
N SER A 9 41.28 21.06 -50.07
CA SER A 9 41.33 20.25 -48.85
C SER A 9 40.23 20.66 -47.88
N GLY A 10 39.42 19.70 -47.43
CA GLY A 10 38.39 19.91 -46.40
C GLY A 10 38.46 18.82 -45.35
N LEU A 11 39.32 19.01 -44.35
CA LEU A 11 39.45 18.15 -43.19
C LEU A 11 38.26 18.38 -42.24
N SER A 12 37.19 17.60 -42.36
CA SER A 12 36.07 17.61 -41.42
C SER A 12 36.45 16.87 -40.14
N LEU A 13 36.74 17.62 -39.09
CA LEU A 13 36.96 17.14 -37.73
C LEU A 13 35.60 16.79 -37.09
N LEU A 14 35.25 15.50 -37.07
CA LEU A 14 34.07 14.99 -36.36
C LEU A 14 34.37 14.93 -34.85
N LEU A 15 33.89 15.94 -34.12
CA LEU A 15 33.83 15.93 -32.67
C LEU A 15 32.71 14.98 -32.21
N PHE A 16 33.09 13.78 -31.76
CA PHE A 16 32.20 12.89 -31.02
C PHE A 16 31.97 13.47 -29.62
N LEU A 17 30.88 14.22 -29.45
CA LEU A 17 30.36 14.56 -28.13
C LEU A 17 29.77 13.28 -27.52
N SER A 18 30.56 12.62 -26.67
CA SER A 18 30.07 11.54 -25.82
C SER A 18 29.16 12.14 -24.75
N SER A 19 27.86 12.16 -25.02
CA SER A 19 26.83 12.47 -24.05
C SER A 19 26.84 11.39 -22.97
N CYS A 20 27.53 11.63 -21.85
CA CYS A 20 27.30 10.87 -20.64
C CYS A 20 25.89 11.20 -20.15
N SER A 21 24.92 10.39 -20.56
CA SER A 21 23.58 10.41 -19.98
C SER A 21 23.69 9.94 -18.54
N ASN A 22 23.80 10.88 -17.60
CA ASN A 22 23.55 10.60 -16.20
C ASN A 22 22.08 10.19 -16.07
N ALA A 23 21.82 8.88 -16.03
CA ALA A 23 20.54 8.36 -15.60
C ALA A 23 20.36 8.78 -14.14
N ALA A 24 19.57 9.83 -13.92
CA ALA A 24 19.12 10.19 -12.59
C ALA A 24 18.31 9.00 -12.07
N ILE A 25 18.82 8.35 -11.02
CA ILE A 25 18.07 7.33 -10.28
C ILE A 25 16.94 8.08 -9.58
N THR A 26 15.74 8.02 -10.14
CA THR A 26 14.53 8.47 -9.46
C THR A 26 14.17 7.38 -8.45
N GLU A 27 14.53 7.57 -7.18
CA GLU A 27 14.04 6.72 -6.10
C GLU A 27 12.52 6.88 -6.03
N THR A 28 11.79 5.82 -6.41
CA THR A 28 10.34 5.76 -6.23
C THR A 28 10.05 5.84 -4.73
N PRO A 29 9.21 6.78 -4.27
CA PRO A 29 8.86 6.87 -2.85
C PRO A 29 8.30 5.55 -2.33
N ALA A 30 8.69 5.19 -1.11
CA ALA A 30 8.16 4.00 -0.45
C ALA A 30 6.63 4.06 -0.38
N PRO A 31 5.90 2.96 -0.64
CA PRO A 31 4.44 2.94 -0.65
C PRO A 31 3.83 2.92 0.78
N TYR A 32 4.59 3.31 1.79
CA TYR A 32 4.20 3.27 3.19
C TYR A 32 4.76 4.47 3.96
N THR A 33 4.10 4.81 5.06
CA THR A 33 4.56 5.77 6.07
C THR A 33 4.97 5.04 7.35
N VAL A 34 5.99 5.56 8.02
CA VAL A 34 6.48 5.01 9.30
C VAL A 34 6.14 5.98 10.43
N ASN A 35 5.44 5.50 11.44
CA ASN A 35 5.17 6.22 12.69
C ASN A 35 5.92 5.54 13.85
N LEU A 36 6.41 6.33 14.80
CA LEU A 36 7.01 5.79 16.02
C LEU A 36 5.97 5.78 17.14
N GLY A 37 5.80 4.62 17.79
CA GLY A 37 5.04 4.50 19.03
C GLY A 37 5.75 5.14 20.21
N GLY A 38 5.05 5.32 21.34
CA GLY A 38 5.63 5.94 22.55
C GLY A 38 6.84 5.19 23.14
N ASN A 39 7.02 3.92 22.78
CA ASN A 39 8.18 3.10 23.14
C ASN A 39 9.30 3.09 22.08
N GLY A 40 9.22 3.97 21.07
CA GLY A 40 10.17 4.03 19.96
C GLY A 40 10.00 2.92 18.91
N LYS A 41 9.00 2.04 19.05
CA LYS A 41 8.73 0.99 18.06
C LYS A 41 8.18 1.59 16.76
N ALA A 42 8.72 1.17 15.63
CA ALA A 42 8.24 1.57 14.31
C ALA A 42 6.96 0.81 13.91
N TYR A 43 5.97 1.56 13.45
CA TYR A 43 4.71 1.10 12.87
C TYR A 43 4.61 1.56 11.42
N TYR A 44 4.24 0.65 10.53
CA TYR A 44 4.25 0.87 9.09
C TYR A 44 2.82 0.86 8.59
N HIS A 45 2.45 1.92 7.86
CA HIS A 45 1.09 2.11 7.39
C HIS A 45 1.02 2.38 5.89
N VAL A 46 -0.01 1.85 5.26
CA VAL A 46 -0.33 2.07 3.85
C VAL A 46 -1.70 2.72 3.77
N LEU A 47 -1.83 3.78 2.96
CA LEU A 47 -3.14 4.24 2.52
C LEU A 47 -3.48 3.47 1.23
N TYR A 48 -4.60 2.75 1.24
CA TYR A 48 -4.96 1.82 0.19
C TYR A 48 -6.38 2.09 -0.31
N ASP A 49 -6.55 2.23 -1.62
CA ASP A 49 -7.86 2.35 -2.24
C ASP A 49 -8.42 0.95 -2.54
N LEU A 50 -9.38 0.49 -1.73
CA LEU A 50 -10.16 -0.69 -2.09
C LEU A 50 -11.01 -0.37 -3.33
N SER A 51 -11.03 -1.28 -4.30
CA SER A 51 -11.74 -1.15 -5.57
C SER A 51 -12.16 -2.52 -6.11
N PRO A 52 -13.04 -2.60 -7.12
CA PRO A 52 -13.43 -3.89 -7.72
C PRO A 52 -12.25 -4.69 -8.28
N LYS A 53 -11.15 -4.01 -8.64
CA LYS A 53 -9.93 -4.64 -9.16
C LYS A 53 -9.19 -5.47 -8.09
N ASN A 54 -9.21 -5.00 -6.84
CA ASN A 54 -8.35 -5.55 -5.79
C ASN A 54 -9.14 -6.22 -4.66
N LEU A 55 -10.41 -5.89 -4.45
CA LEU A 55 -11.27 -6.52 -3.45
C LEU A 55 -11.86 -7.82 -4.03
N LEU A 56 -11.38 -8.97 -3.56
CA LEU A 56 -11.84 -10.28 -4.02
C LEU A 56 -13.10 -10.73 -3.27
N SER A 57 -13.15 -10.49 -1.97
CA SER A 57 -14.32 -10.81 -1.15
C SER A 57 -14.31 -10.00 0.16
N VAL A 58 -15.49 -9.87 0.75
CA VAL A 58 -15.71 -9.31 2.09
C VAL A 58 -16.62 -10.26 2.86
N GLU A 59 -16.25 -10.54 4.12
CA GLU A 59 -17.08 -11.31 5.04
C GLU A 59 -18.47 -10.68 5.16
N ARG A 60 -19.53 -11.50 5.16
CA ARG A 60 -20.91 -11.01 5.27
C ARG A 60 -21.47 -11.40 6.62
N VAL A 61 -21.67 -10.40 7.48
CA VAL A 61 -22.24 -10.54 8.81
C VAL A 61 -23.48 -9.68 8.96
N THR A 62 -24.44 -10.18 9.74
CA THR A 62 -25.57 -9.37 10.23
C THR A 62 -25.07 -8.32 11.22
N LEU A 63 -25.88 -7.27 11.46
CA LEU A 63 -25.57 -6.28 12.49
C LEU A 63 -25.37 -6.93 13.87
N GLN A 64 -26.22 -7.90 14.23
CA GLN A 64 -26.09 -8.59 15.52
C GLN A 64 -24.76 -9.33 15.64
N GLN A 65 -24.34 -10.06 14.60
CA GLN A 65 -23.05 -10.75 14.58
C GLN A 65 -21.89 -9.76 14.61
N PHE A 66 -21.98 -8.66 13.87
CA PHE A 66 -20.96 -7.60 13.86
C PHE A 66 -20.73 -7.03 15.27
N VAL A 67 -21.82 -6.71 15.98
CA VAL A 67 -21.74 -6.18 17.35
C VAL A 67 -21.20 -7.22 18.33
N VAL A 68 -21.72 -8.45 18.29
CA VAL A 68 -21.26 -9.54 19.17
C VAL A 68 -19.79 -9.87 18.93
N ASN A 69 -19.33 -9.77 17.68
CA ASN A 69 -17.93 -9.98 17.30
C ASN A 69 -17.06 -8.73 17.45
N GLY A 70 -17.46 -7.74 18.26
CA GLY A 70 -16.60 -6.59 18.54
C GLY A 70 -16.22 -5.76 17.32
N GLY A 71 -17.08 -5.76 16.29
CA GLY A 71 -16.84 -5.09 15.02
C GLY A 71 -15.69 -5.66 14.19
N GLN A 72 -15.24 -6.89 14.49
CA GLN A 72 -14.29 -7.59 13.63
C GLN A 72 -15.00 -8.11 12.38
N PHE A 73 -14.32 -7.94 11.25
CA PHE A 73 -14.65 -8.54 9.96
C PHE A 73 -13.36 -8.70 9.15
N GLU A 74 -13.39 -9.58 8.15
CA GLU A 74 -12.28 -9.80 7.22
C GLU A 74 -12.67 -9.51 5.77
N LEU A 75 -11.65 -9.20 4.97
CA LEU A 75 -11.75 -9.13 3.53
C LEU A 75 -10.49 -9.70 2.88
N LEU A 76 -10.64 -10.15 1.64
CA LEU A 76 -9.57 -10.72 0.83
C LEU A 76 -9.17 -9.73 -0.27
N ILE A 77 -7.89 -9.35 -0.29
CA ILE A 77 -7.30 -8.44 -1.27
C ILE A 77 -6.38 -9.24 -2.19
N ASN A 78 -6.52 -9.01 -3.50
CA ASN A 78 -5.63 -9.58 -4.50
C ASN A 78 -4.17 -9.21 -4.18
N LYS A 79 -3.34 -10.22 -3.89
CA LYS A 79 -1.94 -10.01 -3.52
C LYS A 79 -1.15 -9.29 -4.61
N ALA A 80 -1.46 -9.54 -5.88
CA ALA A 80 -0.76 -8.89 -7.00
C ALA A 80 -1.01 -7.38 -7.08
N GLU A 81 -2.07 -6.90 -6.43
CA GLU A 81 -2.46 -5.49 -6.36
C GLU A 81 -2.09 -4.84 -5.01
N PHE A 82 -1.47 -5.59 -4.10
CA PHE A 82 -1.04 -5.08 -2.80
C PHE A 82 0.39 -4.52 -2.91
N PRO A 83 0.68 -3.31 -2.38
CA PRO A 83 1.92 -2.60 -2.68
C PRO A 83 3.14 -3.10 -1.87
N ILE A 84 2.93 -3.99 -0.90
CA ILE A 84 4.00 -4.55 -0.07
C ILE A 84 4.25 -5.99 -0.50
N PRO A 85 5.48 -6.36 -0.90
CA PRO A 85 5.81 -7.73 -1.24
C PRO A 85 5.46 -8.70 -0.11
N ALA A 86 4.86 -9.84 -0.46
CA ALA A 86 4.49 -10.88 0.49
C ALA A 86 4.94 -12.26 -0.02
N PRO A 87 6.26 -12.50 -0.18
CA PRO A 87 6.79 -13.69 -0.85
C PRO A 87 6.43 -14.99 -0.12
N GLN A 88 6.28 -14.94 1.20
CA GLN A 88 5.88 -16.09 2.03
C GLN A 88 4.36 -16.31 2.06
N CYS A 89 3.57 -15.33 1.63
CA CYS A 89 2.13 -15.47 1.53
C CYS A 89 1.75 -16.25 0.26
N LYS A 90 1.31 -17.50 0.43
CA LYS A 90 0.91 -18.39 -0.68
C LYS A 90 -0.52 -18.17 -1.18
N SER A 91 -1.28 -17.29 -0.52
CA SER A 91 -2.63 -16.90 -0.89
C SER A 91 -2.72 -15.40 -1.18
N ASP A 92 -3.94 -14.89 -1.25
CA ASP A 92 -4.26 -13.47 -1.21
C ASP A 92 -4.13 -12.88 0.20
N ILE A 93 -4.13 -11.55 0.28
CA ILE A 93 -3.93 -10.80 1.52
C ILE A 93 -5.23 -10.72 2.31
N ILE A 94 -5.19 -11.10 3.58
CA ILE A 94 -6.32 -10.99 4.51
C ILE A 94 -6.18 -9.67 5.26
N LEU A 95 -7.10 -8.73 5.00
CA LEU A 95 -7.20 -7.50 5.77
C LEU A 95 -8.28 -7.68 6.85
N ARG A 96 -7.87 -7.65 8.12
CA ARG A 96 -8.74 -7.87 9.28
C ARG A 96 -8.97 -6.58 10.05
N MET A 97 -10.23 -6.29 10.39
CA MET A 97 -10.55 -5.27 11.39
C MET A 97 -10.33 -5.85 12.79
N PRO A 98 -9.46 -5.27 13.63
CA PRO A 98 -9.21 -5.83 14.96
C PRO A 98 -10.47 -5.88 15.83
N TRP A 99 -10.66 -6.98 16.54
CA TRP A 99 -11.72 -7.15 17.53
C TRP A 99 -11.59 -6.17 18.70
N VAL A 100 -12.71 -5.71 19.24
CA VAL A 100 -12.76 -4.97 20.51
C VAL A 100 -13.82 -5.57 21.42
N ALA A 101 -13.67 -5.36 22.73
CA ALA A 101 -14.64 -5.90 23.67
C ALA A 101 -16.05 -5.30 23.46
N PRO A 102 -17.14 -6.07 23.67
CA PRO A 102 -18.49 -5.69 23.26
C PRO A 102 -19.03 -4.38 23.86
N GLN A 103 -18.43 -3.89 24.95
CA GLN A 103 -18.77 -2.61 25.56
C GLN A 103 -18.25 -1.39 24.79
N HIS A 104 -17.33 -1.57 23.84
CA HIS A 104 -16.80 -0.48 23.03
C HIS A 104 -17.73 -0.18 21.85
N ASP A 105 -17.80 1.10 21.50
CA ASP A 105 -18.53 1.55 20.31
C ASP A 105 -17.84 1.01 19.04
N VAL A 106 -18.62 0.38 18.17
CA VAL A 106 -18.17 -0.18 16.89
C VAL A 106 -18.79 0.55 15.69
N SER A 107 -19.46 1.68 15.91
CA SER A 107 -20.19 2.43 14.89
C SER A 107 -19.28 2.85 13.73
N GLU A 108 -18.08 3.38 14.02
CA GLU A 108 -17.11 3.76 12.99
C GLU A 108 -16.66 2.57 12.13
N LYS A 109 -16.40 1.43 12.77
CA LYS A 109 -16.07 0.18 12.08
C LYS A 109 -17.23 -0.30 11.23
N TYR A 110 -18.46 -0.14 11.71
CA TYR A 110 -19.66 -0.56 10.99
C TYR A 110 -19.91 0.31 9.75
N GLN A 111 -19.69 1.63 9.83
CA GLN A 111 -19.76 2.51 8.66
C GLN A 111 -18.74 2.12 7.60
N LEU A 112 -17.50 1.83 8.01
CA LEU A 112 -16.47 1.31 7.11
C LEU A 112 -16.88 -0.02 6.48
N TYR A 113 -17.39 -0.96 7.28
CA TYR A 113 -17.89 -2.24 6.81
C TYR A 113 -18.99 -2.08 5.75
N LEU A 114 -19.99 -1.23 6.01
CA LEU A 114 -21.07 -0.96 5.06
C LEU A 114 -20.55 -0.35 3.75
N ALA A 115 -19.58 0.56 3.81
CA ALA A 115 -18.96 1.13 2.61
C ALA A 115 -18.26 0.05 1.76
N ILE A 116 -17.55 -0.87 2.40
CA ILE A 116 -16.84 -1.98 1.72
C ILE A 116 -17.84 -3.00 1.16
N VAL A 117 -18.90 -3.32 1.92
CA VAL A 117 -20.00 -4.17 1.46
C VAL A 117 -20.67 -3.57 0.22
N ASN A 118 -20.97 -2.26 0.25
CA ASN A 118 -21.53 -1.56 -0.90
C ASN A 118 -20.58 -1.57 -2.10
N LEU A 119 -19.28 -1.38 -1.89
CA LEU A 119 -18.26 -1.52 -2.95
C LEU A 119 -18.31 -2.92 -3.58
N ALA A 120 -18.38 -3.97 -2.75
CA ALA A 120 -18.45 -5.35 -3.20
C ALA A 120 -19.77 -5.68 -3.91
N ASP A 121 -20.89 -5.09 -3.52
CA ASP A 121 -22.20 -5.35 -4.13
C ASP A 121 -22.39 -4.60 -5.45
N THR A 122 -21.96 -3.35 -5.48
CA THR A 122 -22.12 -2.47 -6.66
C THR A 122 -21.02 -2.65 -7.68
N GLN A 123 -19.85 -3.17 -7.27
CA GLN A 123 -18.65 -3.24 -8.11
C GLN A 123 -18.27 -1.87 -8.70
N GLN A 124 -18.50 -0.79 -7.94
CA GLN A 124 -18.28 0.59 -8.36
C GLN A 124 -17.63 1.43 -7.25
N GLY A 125 -16.83 2.43 -7.67
CA GLY A 125 -16.21 3.39 -6.76
C GLY A 125 -14.93 2.87 -6.10
N ARG A 126 -14.55 3.53 -5.01
CA ARG A 126 -13.38 3.22 -4.19
C ARG A 126 -13.65 3.51 -2.72
N VAL A 127 -13.02 2.75 -1.83
CA VAL A 127 -13.04 3.01 -0.39
C VAL A 127 -11.59 3.16 0.10
N PRO A 128 -11.14 4.37 0.44
CA PRO A 128 -9.81 4.57 0.99
C PRO A 128 -9.73 4.02 2.42
N VAL A 129 -8.72 3.21 2.69
CA VAL A 129 -8.50 2.58 4.00
C VAL A 129 -7.06 2.74 4.44
N ALA A 130 -6.84 2.99 5.73
CA ALA A 130 -5.51 2.92 6.31
C ALA A 130 -5.25 1.52 6.86
N ILE A 131 -4.15 0.91 6.42
CA ILE A 131 -3.72 -0.43 6.79
C ILE A 131 -2.48 -0.31 7.65
N GLU A 132 -2.42 -1.04 8.76
CA GLU A 132 -1.23 -1.29 9.56
C GLU A 132 -0.64 -2.65 9.18
N LEU A 133 0.64 -2.66 8.82
CA LEU A 133 1.35 -3.85 8.34
C LEU A 133 1.93 -4.71 9.48
N ASN A 134 2.12 -4.10 10.65
CA ASN A 134 2.59 -4.81 11.84
C ASN A 134 1.57 -5.86 12.31
N PRO A 135 2.00 -6.93 13.02
CA PRO A 135 3.37 -7.22 13.43
C PRO A 135 4.17 -8.01 12.39
N TYR A 136 3.56 -8.41 11.27
CA TYR A 136 4.08 -9.42 10.36
C TYR A 136 4.94 -8.86 9.23
N ILE A 137 5.86 -7.95 9.58
CA ILE A 137 6.80 -7.37 8.63
C ILE A 137 8.24 -7.77 8.94
N GLU A 138 9.04 -7.88 7.89
CA GLU A 138 10.48 -7.97 7.95
C GLU A 138 11.08 -6.85 7.10
N LYS A 139 12.20 -6.28 7.56
CA LYS A 139 12.97 -5.31 6.81
C LYS A 139 14.21 -6.00 6.23
N ASN A 140 14.47 -5.77 4.95
CA ASN A 140 15.67 -6.23 4.24
C ASN A 140 16.31 -5.06 3.46
N GLU A 141 17.28 -5.36 2.60
CA GLU A 141 17.98 -4.37 1.77
C GLU A 141 17.04 -3.67 0.78
N ASP A 142 16.01 -4.38 0.31
CA ASP A 142 15.04 -3.90 -0.69
C ASP A 142 13.83 -3.15 -0.07
N GLY A 143 13.76 -3.04 1.26
CA GLY A 143 12.68 -2.36 1.98
C GLY A 143 12.00 -3.25 3.01
N ILE A 144 10.66 -3.29 3.00
CA ILE A 144 9.87 -4.15 3.88
C ILE A 144 9.10 -5.19 3.08
N GLN A 145 8.88 -6.34 3.69
CA GLN A 145 8.04 -7.41 3.15
C GLN A 145 7.13 -7.97 4.25
N LEU A 146 5.97 -8.48 3.83
CA LEU A 146 5.07 -9.24 4.70
C LEU A 146 5.57 -10.68 4.87
N GLN A 147 5.65 -11.10 6.12
CA GLN A 147 5.97 -12.48 6.52
C GLN A 147 4.74 -13.39 6.56
N HIS A 148 3.55 -12.80 6.63
CA HIS A 148 2.27 -13.49 6.67
C HIS A 148 1.28 -12.85 5.70
N CYS A 149 0.17 -13.53 5.43
CA CYS A 149 -0.90 -12.99 4.57
C CYS A 149 -1.78 -11.94 5.26
N ASN A 150 -1.64 -11.78 6.58
CA ASN A 150 -2.55 -10.98 7.38
C ASN A 150 -1.98 -9.57 7.56
N VAL A 151 -2.83 -8.58 7.31
CA VAL A 151 -2.64 -7.17 7.67
C VAL A 151 -3.89 -6.68 8.39
N PHE A 152 -3.79 -5.52 9.02
CA PHE A 152 -4.87 -5.02 9.87
C PHE A 152 -5.31 -3.65 9.41
N PHE A 153 -6.60 -3.33 9.56
CA PHE A 153 -6.99 -1.93 9.50
C PHE A 153 -6.27 -1.19 10.63
N ARG A 154 -5.75 0.00 10.33
CA ARG A 154 -5.08 0.81 11.33
C ARG A 154 -6.06 1.13 12.45
N HIS A 155 -5.62 0.93 13.69
CA HIS A 155 -6.47 1.13 14.85
C HIS A 155 -5.66 1.65 16.04
N THR A 156 -6.34 2.29 16.98
CA THR A 156 -5.76 2.67 18.28
C THR A 156 -6.88 2.81 19.29
N ARG A 157 -6.61 2.47 20.56
CA ARG A 157 -7.58 2.62 21.67
C ARG A 157 -9.00 2.10 21.30
N ASN A 158 -9.08 0.98 20.58
CA ASN A 158 -10.31 0.34 20.09
C ASN A 158 -11.04 1.02 18.90
N HIS A 159 -10.52 2.13 18.37
CA HIS A 159 -11.06 2.86 17.22
C HIS A 159 -10.31 2.55 15.94
N TYR A 160 -11.03 2.61 14.81
CA TYR A 160 -10.42 2.65 13.48
C TYR A 160 -9.78 4.02 13.24
N ILE A 161 -8.62 4.06 12.57
CA ILE A 161 -7.93 5.29 12.19
C ILE A 161 -7.85 5.34 10.67
N SER A 162 -8.50 6.32 10.05
CA SER A 162 -8.66 6.40 8.59
C SER A 162 -7.47 7.02 7.83
N HIS A 163 -6.44 7.46 8.54
CA HIS A 163 -5.28 8.13 7.96
C HIS A 163 -3.97 7.44 8.35
N ILE A 164 -2.86 7.81 7.72
CA ILE A 164 -1.52 7.26 7.96
C ILE A 164 -0.59 8.20 8.74
N HIS A 165 -0.98 9.45 8.95
CA HIS A 165 -0.21 10.43 9.75
C HIS A 165 -0.06 10.00 11.21
N ALA A 166 0.99 10.48 11.87
CA ALA A 166 1.22 10.24 13.29
C ALA A 166 0.01 10.67 14.13
N LEU A 167 -0.25 9.95 15.22
CA LEU A 167 -1.25 10.35 16.20
C LEU A 167 -0.62 11.35 17.15
N GLU A 168 -1.33 12.43 17.46
CA GLU A 168 -0.91 13.35 18.52
C GLU A 168 -0.85 12.61 19.85
N GLN A 169 0.27 12.75 20.56
CA GLN A 169 0.42 12.17 21.89
C GLN A 169 -0.27 13.10 22.89
N ASN A 170 -1.49 12.74 23.29
CA ASN A 170 -2.17 13.31 24.45
C ASN A 170 -1.74 12.59 25.73
#